data_AF-A0A4Y9SC74-F1
#
_entry.id   AF-A0A4Y9SC74-F1
#
_cell.length_a   1.000
_cell.length_b   1.000
_cell.length_c   1.000
_cell.angle_alpha   90.00
_cell.angle_beta   90.00
_cell.angle_gamma   90.00
#
_symmetry.space_group_name_H-M   'P 1'
#
loop_
_entity.id
_entity.type
_entity.pdbx_description
1 polymer ?
#
loop_
_entity_poly.entity_id
_entity_poly.type
_entity_poly.pdbx_seq_one_letter_code
_entity_poly.pdbx_strand_id
1 'polypeptide(L)'
;MSAAVPAVEGASVLQLVVVEITEEGNRRPIKVARLLPLGEQRILAQLKLPALVQLKGWKMVLSGVQELRTQQSQIRGVAQTWVCELLPPENAVGFRVKETYVCGVRLPRAALHQATGTRGKLMVAGEYSNALQRHTTCAEVHGHQISTFAAKRIIECHIEFMGESSFALGGLRVREAWQDQPQLLERDGWLCEFDVEERQLTKAEYRALR
;
A
#
# COMPACT_ATOMS: atom_id res chain seq x y z
N MET A 1 -7.69 1.74 34.84
CA MET A 1 -6.27 2.16 34.70
C MET A 1 -5.91 1.98 33.23
N SER A 2 -5.72 3.09 32.50
CA SER A 2 -5.37 3.08 31.08
C SER A 2 -3.93 2.62 30.92
N ALA A 3 -3.71 1.44 30.34
CA ALA A 3 -2.37 1.03 29.96
C ALA A 3 -1.93 1.91 28.80
N ALA A 4 -0.81 2.62 28.99
CA ALA A 4 -0.20 3.44 27.95
C ALA A 4 -0.05 2.60 26.68
N VAL A 5 -0.64 3.09 25.59
CA VAL A 5 -0.37 2.60 24.25
C VAL A 5 1.15 2.65 24.08
N PRO A 6 1.81 1.61 23.55
CA PRO A 6 3.21 1.73 23.15
C PRO A 6 3.26 2.68 21.95
N ALA A 7 3.22 3.98 22.22
CA ALA A 7 3.66 4.99 21.30
C ALA A 7 5.18 4.84 21.24
N VAL A 8 5.72 4.58 20.05
CA VAL A 8 7.13 4.83 19.79
C VAL A 8 7.26 6.36 19.78
N GLU A 9 7.30 6.97 20.97
CA GLU A 9 7.55 8.40 21.15
C GLU A 9 9.03 8.66 20.88
N GLY A 10 9.30 9.20 19.69
CA GLY A 10 10.63 9.60 19.27
C GLY A 10 10.61 9.89 17.78
N ALA A 11 10.95 11.13 17.42
CA ALA A 11 11.07 11.65 16.05
C ALA A 11 12.18 10.94 15.25
N SER A 12 12.01 9.64 15.03
CA SER A 12 12.91 8.79 14.28
C SER A 12 12.15 8.27 13.06
N VAL A 13 12.72 8.50 11.89
CA VAL A 13 12.21 7.92 10.65
C VAL A 13 12.37 6.40 10.76
N LEU A 14 11.29 5.67 10.54
CA LEU A 14 11.25 4.22 10.61
C LEU A 14 10.96 3.65 9.22
N GLN A 15 11.53 2.48 8.95
CA GLN A 15 11.16 1.69 7.80
C GLN A 15 9.95 0.81 8.15
N LEU A 16 8.85 1.01 7.42
CA LEU A 16 7.68 0.14 7.46
C LEU A 16 7.80 -0.87 6.33
N VAL A 17 7.83 -2.16 6.66
CA VAL A 17 7.85 -3.24 5.67
C VAL A 17 6.67 -4.17 5.84
N VAL A 18 6.07 -4.62 4.73
CA VAL A 18 5.03 -5.65 4.73
C VAL A 18 5.54 -6.87 4.00
N VAL A 19 5.62 -8.00 4.71
CA VAL A 19 6.23 -9.24 4.24
C VAL A 19 5.41 -10.46 4.67
N GLU A 20 5.59 -11.57 3.96
CA GLU A 20 5.05 -12.87 4.35
C GLU A 20 6.08 -13.62 5.19
N ILE A 21 5.64 -14.16 6.33
CA ILE A 21 6.46 -14.99 7.23
C ILE A 21 5.77 -16.31 7.50
N THR A 22 6.56 -17.36 7.73
CA THR A 22 6.06 -18.64 8.25
C THR A 22 6.39 -18.69 9.74
N GLU A 23 5.37 -18.80 10.58
CA GLU A 23 5.59 -18.94 12.02
C GLU A 23 5.92 -20.38 12.40
N GLU A 24 6.74 -20.58 13.42
CA GLU A 24 7.03 -21.91 13.94
C GLU A 24 5.73 -22.62 14.35
N GLY A 25 5.51 -23.81 13.80
CA GLY A 25 4.29 -24.60 14.01
C GLY A 25 3.13 -24.28 13.05
N ASN A 26 3.22 -23.22 12.25
CA ASN A 26 2.20 -22.87 11.26
C ASN A 26 2.66 -23.24 9.85
N ARG A 27 1.87 -24.02 9.12
CA ARG A 27 2.25 -24.47 7.76
C ARG A 27 1.98 -23.42 6.66
N ARG A 28 1.23 -22.37 6.98
CA ARG A 28 0.82 -21.35 6.00
C ARG A 28 1.52 -20.02 6.30
N PRO A 29 2.13 -19.36 5.30
CA PRO A 29 2.65 -18.02 5.45
C PRO A 29 1.53 -17.05 5.88
N ILE A 30 1.88 -16.11 6.75
CA ILE A 30 1.02 -15.00 7.16
C ILE A 30 1.69 -13.68 6.78
N LYS A 31 0.88 -12.68 6.42
CA LYS A 31 1.37 -11.32 6.23
C LYS A 31 1.57 -10.62 7.57
N VAL A 32 2.68 -9.91 7.69
CA VAL A 32 3.00 -9.05 8.83
C VAL A 32 3.51 -7.70 8.36
N ALA A 33 3.14 -6.64 9.07
CA ALA A 33 3.79 -5.34 8.95
C ALA A 33 4.81 -5.19 10.09
N ARG A 34 6.01 -4.68 9.79
CA ARG A 34 7.09 -4.49 10.76
C ARG A 34 7.60 -3.06 10.70
N LEU A 35 7.89 -2.49 11.87
CA LEU A 35 8.62 -1.24 12.02
C LEU A 35 10.06 -1.55 12.38
N LEU A 36 10.99 -1.00 11.61
CA LEU A 36 12.43 -1.16 11.74
C LEU A 36 13.08 0.24 11.81
N PRO A 37 14.16 0.44 12.57
CA PRO A 37 15.02 1.61 12.38
C PRO A 37 15.64 1.57 10.98
N LEU A 38 15.93 2.74 10.39
CA LEU A 38 16.57 2.81 9.09
C LEU A 38 17.94 2.09 9.09
N GLY A 39 18.13 1.18 8.15
CA GLY A 39 19.39 0.42 8.01
C GLY A 39 19.58 -0.71 9.01
N GLU A 40 18.63 -0.93 9.93
CA GLU A 40 18.69 -2.01 10.91
C GLU A 40 17.69 -3.14 10.60
N GLN A 41 18.02 -4.36 11.02
CA GLN A 41 17.11 -5.51 10.93
C GLN A 41 16.29 -5.74 12.21
N ARG A 42 16.51 -4.92 13.24
CA ARG A 42 15.83 -5.06 14.52
C ARG A 42 14.37 -4.63 14.40
N ILE A 43 13.46 -5.57 14.67
CA ILE A 43 12.01 -5.30 14.68
C ILE A 43 11.64 -4.57 15.98
N LEU A 44 11.16 -3.34 15.87
CA LEU A 44 10.65 -2.56 17.02
C LEU A 44 9.20 -2.91 17.35
N ALA A 45 8.39 -3.09 16.31
CA ALA A 45 7.00 -3.47 16.43
C ALA A 45 6.57 -4.34 15.25
N GLN A 46 5.62 -5.23 15.49
CA GLN A 46 5.04 -6.10 14.47
C GLN A 46 3.52 -6.13 14.59
N LEU A 47 2.85 -6.03 13.45
CA LEU A 47 1.41 -6.14 13.29
C LEU A 47 1.09 -7.34 12.41
N LYS A 48 0.42 -8.35 12.95
CA LYS A 48 -0.07 -9.51 12.20
C LYS A 48 -1.33 -9.16 11.42
N LEU A 49 -1.50 -9.81 10.27
CA LEU A 49 -2.66 -9.66 9.39
C LEU A 49 -2.94 -8.18 9.07
N PRO A 50 -1.94 -7.42 8.58
CA PRO A 50 -2.10 -6.00 8.35
C PRO A 50 -3.16 -5.74 7.27
N ALA A 51 -4.11 -4.89 7.59
CA ALA A 51 -5.12 -4.38 6.68
C ALA A 51 -4.86 -2.91 6.41
N LEU A 52 -4.82 -2.53 5.13
CA LEU A 52 -4.80 -1.12 4.74
C LEU A 52 -6.20 -0.54 4.91
N VAL A 53 -6.37 0.35 5.86
CA VAL A 53 -7.65 0.98 6.18
C VAL A 53 -7.83 2.27 5.37
N GLN A 54 -6.77 3.06 5.29
CA GLN A 54 -6.81 4.36 4.64
C GLN A 54 -5.45 4.75 4.06
N LEU A 55 -5.48 5.46 2.94
CA LEU A 55 -4.38 6.23 2.41
C LEU A 55 -4.93 7.54 1.86
N LYS A 56 -4.43 8.68 2.32
CA LYS A 56 -4.82 9.99 1.81
C LYS A 56 -3.62 10.93 1.83
N GLY A 57 -3.15 11.31 0.65
CA GLY A 57 -1.87 12.00 0.52
C GLY A 57 -0.75 11.08 1.02
N TRP A 58 0.06 11.57 1.96
CA TRP A 58 1.15 10.81 2.57
C TRP A 58 0.77 10.11 3.87
N LYS A 59 -0.50 10.19 4.30
CA LYS A 59 -0.97 9.55 5.53
C LYS A 59 -1.55 8.18 5.21
N MET A 60 -0.94 7.14 5.79
CA MET A 60 -1.36 5.75 5.70
C MET A 60 -1.85 5.25 7.05
N VAL A 61 -2.92 4.46 7.05
CA VAL A 61 -3.45 3.81 8.26
C VAL A 61 -3.49 2.31 8.04
N LEU A 62 -2.77 1.58 8.88
CA LEU A 62 -2.80 0.12 8.93
C LEU A 62 -3.51 -0.34 10.21
N SER A 63 -4.28 -1.41 10.13
CA SER A 63 -4.82 -2.11 11.30
C SER A 63 -4.40 -3.57 11.30
N GLY A 64 -4.44 -4.22 12.47
CA GLY A 64 -4.14 -5.64 12.60
C GLY A 64 -4.01 -6.06 14.05
N VAL A 65 -3.26 -7.12 14.29
CA VAL A 65 -3.09 -7.70 15.63
C VAL A 65 -1.65 -7.58 16.09
N GLN A 66 -1.42 -6.91 17.22
CA GLN A 66 -0.14 -6.91 17.90
C GLN A 66 -0.14 -8.00 18.98
N GLU A 67 0.92 -8.80 19.01
CA GLU A 67 1.11 -9.80 20.06
C GLU A 67 1.97 -9.21 21.17
N LEU A 68 1.44 -9.27 22.40
CA LEU A 68 2.11 -8.80 23.60
C LEU A 68 2.32 -9.97 24.55
N ARG A 69 3.51 -10.06 25.15
CA ARG A 69 3.80 -11.04 26.19
C ARG A 69 3.30 -10.51 27.53
N THR A 70 2.48 -11.29 28.22
CA THR A 70 1.97 -10.95 29.55
C THR A 70 3.03 -11.19 30.63
N GLN A 71 2.80 -10.70 31.85
CA GLN A 71 3.65 -10.98 33.01
C GLN A 71 3.79 -12.49 33.29
N GLN A 72 2.81 -13.29 32.88
CA GLN A 72 2.79 -14.75 33.02
C GLN A 72 3.39 -15.48 31.80
N SER A 73 4.13 -14.77 30.95
CA SER A 73 4.73 -15.29 29.71
C SER A 73 3.75 -15.83 28.65
N GLN A 74 2.44 -15.55 28.79
CA GLN A 74 1.45 -15.89 27.78
C GLN A 74 1.45 -14.86 26.65
N ILE A 75 1.12 -15.29 25.43
CA ILE A 75 0.97 -14.39 24.28
C ILE A 75 -0.50 -13.96 24.20
N ARG A 76 -0.74 -12.65 24.19
CA ARG A 76 -2.07 -12.07 23.96
C ARG A 76 -2.06 -11.25 22.67
N GLY A 77 -3.01 -11.53 21.78
CA GLY A 77 -3.30 -10.68 20.62
C GLY A 77 -4.16 -9.48 21.02
N VAL A 78 -3.77 -8.29 20.57
CA VAL A 78 -4.50 -7.03 20.78
C VAL A 78 -4.70 -6.35 19.43
N ALA A 79 -5.93 -5.94 19.14
CA ALA A 79 -6.22 -5.14 17.96
C ALA A 79 -5.49 -3.80 18.05
N GLN A 80 -4.78 -3.43 16.99
CA GLN A 80 -3.95 -2.22 16.94
C GLN A 80 -4.12 -1.51 15.60
N THR A 81 -3.93 -0.20 15.64
CA THR A 81 -3.97 0.68 14.48
C THR A 81 -2.70 1.53 14.47
N TRP A 82 -1.97 1.49 13.36
CA TRP A 82 -0.82 2.34 13.12
C TRP A 82 -1.20 3.46 12.18
N VAL A 83 -0.95 4.70 12.61
CA VAL A 83 -1.06 5.89 11.77
C VAL A 83 0.35 6.27 11.36
N CYS A 84 0.63 6.19 10.06
CA CYS A 84 1.94 6.40 9.49
C CYS A 84 1.91 7.63 8.57
N GLU A 85 2.90 8.50 8.72
CA GLU A 85 3.21 9.54 7.75
C GLU A 85 4.36 9.04 6.89
N LEU A 86 4.09 8.83 5.60
CA LEU A 86 5.09 8.45 4.62
C LEU A 86 6.05 9.63 4.44
N LEU A 87 7.33 9.31 4.25
CA LEU A 87 8.37 10.28 3.93
C LEU A 87 8.69 10.20 2.43
N PRO A 88 7.97 10.92 1.56
CA PRO A 88 8.27 10.94 0.15
C PRO A 88 9.56 11.75 -0.13
N PRO A 89 10.19 11.57 -1.31
CA PRO A 89 11.19 12.50 -1.83
C PRO A 89 10.65 13.94 -1.88
N GLU A 90 11.52 14.94 -1.72
CA GLU A 90 11.12 16.36 -1.63
C GLU A 90 10.29 16.86 -2.81
N ASN A 91 10.54 16.33 -4.01
CA ASN A 91 9.88 16.66 -5.27
C ASN A 91 8.80 15.65 -5.69
N ALA A 92 8.27 14.87 -4.74
CA ALA A 92 7.15 13.98 -5.00
C ALA A 92 5.83 14.76 -5.08
N VAL A 93 5.12 14.60 -6.19
CA VAL A 93 3.83 15.27 -6.44
C VAL A 93 2.63 14.34 -6.29
N GLY A 94 2.88 13.02 -6.19
CA GLY A 94 1.86 12.00 -5.98
C GLY A 94 2.44 10.61 -6.15
N PHE A 95 1.65 9.74 -6.75
CA PHE A 95 2.04 8.35 -7.03
C PHE A 95 1.99 8.05 -8.51
N ARG A 96 2.93 7.21 -8.94
CA ARG A 96 2.88 6.50 -10.21
C ARG A 96 2.41 5.09 -9.92
N VAL A 97 1.30 4.72 -10.55
CA VAL A 97 0.64 3.44 -10.36
C VAL A 97 0.76 2.60 -11.62
N LYS A 98 1.43 1.46 -11.51
CA LYS A 98 1.59 0.47 -12.58
C LYS A 98 0.71 -0.73 -12.28
N GLU A 99 -0.04 -1.19 -13.27
CA GLU A 99 -0.86 -2.39 -13.11
C GLU A 99 0.03 -3.63 -12.97
N THR A 100 -0.34 -4.53 -12.06
CA THR A 100 0.33 -5.82 -11.87
C THR A 100 -0.46 -6.98 -12.45
N TYR A 101 -1.65 -6.68 -13.01
CA TYR A 101 -2.53 -7.64 -13.66
C TYR A 101 -3.08 -7.08 -14.96
N VAL A 102 -3.36 -7.96 -15.91
CA VAL A 102 -4.15 -7.67 -17.12
C VAL A 102 -5.18 -8.77 -17.28
N CYS A 103 -6.46 -8.40 -17.33
CA CYS A 103 -7.59 -9.33 -17.45
C CYS A 103 -7.52 -10.50 -16.45
N GLY A 104 -7.22 -10.21 -15.18
CA GLY A 104 -7.08 -11.24 -14.13
C GLY A 104 -5.75 -12.00 -14.10
N VAL A 105 -4.85 -11.80 -15.07
CA VAL A 105 -3.57 -12.51 -15.18
C VAL A 105 -2.43 -11.64 -14.63
N ARG A 106 -1.63 -12.19 -13.71
CA ARG A 106 -0.50 -11.47 -13.11
C ARG A 106 0.58 -11.22 -14.15
N LEU A 107 1.04 -9.97 -14.26
CA LEU A 107 2.16 -9.60 -15.10
C LEU A 107 3.50 -10.09 -14.51
N PRO A 108 4.42 -10.59 -15.35
CA PRO A 108 5.79 -10.87 -14.94
C PRO A 108 6.48 -9.60 -14.43
N ARG A 109 7.36 -9.72 -13.43
CA ARG A 109 8.10 -8.58 -12.86
C ARG A 109 8.88 -7.78 -13.91
N ALA A 110 9.48 -8.44 -14.90
CA ALA A 110 10.20 -7.78 -15.99
C ALA A 110 9.32 -6.78 -16.77
N ALA A 111 8.04 -7.12 -17.00
CA ALA A 111 7.10 -6.25 -17.70
C ALA A 111 6.73 -5.01 -16.88
N LEU A 112 6.73 -5.11 -15.54
CA LEU A 112 6.43 -3.98 -14.65
C LEU A 112 7.50 -2.87 -14.73
N HIS A 113 8.76 -3.23 -14.97
CA HIS A 113 9.83 -2.24 -15.12
C HIS A 113 9.66 -1.39 -16.38
N GLN A 114 9.06 -1.94 -17.44
CA GLN A 114 8.83 -1.26 -18.71
C GLN A 114 7.45 -0.58 -18.78
N ALA A 115 6.55 -0.93 -17.87
CA ALA A 115 5.18 -0.43 -17.87
C ALA A 115 5.12 1.08 -17.58
N THR A 116 4.41 1.80 -18.45
CA THR A 116 3.99 3.17 -18.16
C THR A 116 2.94 3.16 -17.05
N GLY A 117 3.14 3.95 -16.01
CA GLY A 117 2.20 4.07 -14.90
C GLY A 117 1.25 5.25 -15.06
N THR A 118 0.06 5.14 -14.48
CA THR A 118 -0.85 6.27 -14.29
C THR A 118 -0.35 7.13 -13.14
N ARG A 119 -0.20 8.43 -13.37
CA ARG A 119 0.32 9.38 -12.40
C ARG A 119 -0.83 10.16 -11.76
N GLY A 120 -0.77 10.39 -10.46
CA GLY A 120 -1.81 11.14 -9.78
C GLY A 120 -1.82 11.00 -8.27
N LYS A 121 -2.93 11.39 -7.66
CA LYS A 121 -3.20 11.24 -6.23
C LYS A 121 -3.83 9.89 -5.98
N LEU A 122 -3.15 9.05 -5.20
CA LEU A 122 -3.68 7.78 -4.74
C LEU A 122 -4.46 7.98 -3.44
N MET A 123 -5.65 7.39 -3.39
CA MET A 123 -6.49 7.35 -2.21
C MET A 123 -6.89 5.91 -1.93
N VAL A 124 -6.94 5.55 -0.66
CA VAL A 124 -7.57 4.32 -0.18
C VAL A 124 -8.53 4.66 0.94
N ALA A 125 -9.77 4.17 0.87
CA ALA A 125 -10.80 4.40 1.88
C ALA A 125 -11.84 3.27 1.86
N GLY A 126 -12.63 3.16 2.93
CA GLY A 126 -13.79 2.27 2.98
C GLY A 126 -14.99 2.86 2.22
N GLU A 127 -15.63 2.07 1.38
CA GLU A 127 -16.83 2.43 0.62
C GLU A 127 -17.77 1.23 0.49
N TYR A 128 -19.07 1.46 0.29
CA TYR A 128 -19.98 0.38 -0.09
C TYR A 128 -19.77 0.01 -1.55
N SER A 129 -19.46 -1.26 -1.83
CA SER A 129 -19.32 -1.75 -3.20
C SER A 129 -20.60 -2.44 -3.65
N ASN A 130 -21.23 -1.89 -4.69
CA ASN A 130 -22.39 -2.50 -5.33
C ASN A 130 -22.05 -3.86 -5.96
N ALA A 131 -20.85 -4.04 -6.51
CA ALA A 131 -20.47 -5.30 -7.12
C ALA A 131 -20.30 -6.43 -6.08
N LEU A 132 -19.90 -6.09 -4.85
CA LEU A 132 -19.70 -7.04 -3.76
C LEU A 132 -20.84 -7.07 -2.74
N GLN A 133 -21.81 -6.16 -2.86
CA GLN A 133 -22.94 -5.95 -1.95
C GLN A 133 -22.52 -5.80 -0.46
N ARG A 134 -21.35 -5.22 -0.22
CA ARG A 134 -20.82 -4.98 1.15
C ARG A 134 -19.88 -3.78 1.19
N HIS A 135 -19.65 -3.27 2.40
CA HIS A 135 -18.55 -2.34 2.64
C HIS A 135 -17.21 -3.04 2.43
N THR A 136 -16.32 -2.37 1.71
CA THR A 136 -14.99 -2.87 1.38
C THR A 136 -14.01 -1.71 1.28
N THR A 137 -12.72 -2.02 1.33
CA THR A 137 -11.68 -1.04 1.05
C THR A 137 -11.57 -0.84 -0.46
N CYS A 138 -11.59 0.41 -0.91
CA CYS A 138 -11.41 0.80 -2.31
C CYS A 138 -10.14 1.63 -2.44
N ALA A 139 -9.36 1.37 -3.48
CA ALA A 139 -8.27 2.25 -3.88
C ALA A 139 -8.61 2.94 -5.21
N GLU A 140 -8.28 4.22 -5.30
CA GLU A 140 -8.52 5.06 -6.46
C GLU A 140 -7.30 5.89 -6.80
N VAL A 141 -7.03 6.05 -8.09
CA VAL A 141 -6.06 7.01 -8.60
C VAL A 141 -6.80 8.13 -9.29
N HIS A 142 -6.64 9.34 -8.78
CA HIS A 142 -7.17 10.56 -9.38
C HIS A 142 -6.03 11.26 -10.12
N GLY A 143 -6.29 11.84 -11.29
CA GLY A 143 -5.28 12.65 -11.99
C GLY A 143 -4.74 13.79 -11.11
N HIS A 144 -3.59 14.35 -11.48
CA HIS A 144 -3.01 15.50 -10.76
C HIS A 144 -3.90 16.75 -10.82
N GLN A 145 -4.63 16.92 -11.93
CA GLN A 145 -5.66 17.93 -12.09
C GLN A 145 -6.96 17.49 -11.41
N ILE A 146 -7.78 18.45 -10.97
CA ILE A 146 -9.08 18.16 -10.34
C ILE A 146 -9.94 17.39 -11.34
N SER A 147 -10.15 16.11 -11.06
CA SER A 147 -11.04 15.23 -11.81
C SER A 147 -12.16 14.79 -10.88
N THR A 148 -13.39 14.84 -11.38
CA THR A 148 -14.56 14.29 -10.67
C THR A 148 -14.52 12.77 -10.61
N PHE A 149 -13.81 12.13 -11.55
CA PHE A 149 -13.76 10.68 -11.69
C PHE A 149 -12.33 10.14 -11.49
N ALA A 150 -12.22 9.00 -10.81
CA ALA A 150 -10.98 8.29 -10.69
C ALA A 150 -10.53 7.76 -12.07
N ALA A 151 -9.25 7.89 -12.38
CA ALA A 151 -8.64 7.32 -13.59
C ALA A 151 -8.51 5.78 -13.48
N LYS A 152 -8.36 5.26 -12.26
CA LYS A 152 -8.32 3.82 -11.96
C LYS A 152 -8.96 3.55 -10.62
N ARG A 153 -9.56 2.36 -10.48
CA ARG A 153 -10.18 1.89 -9.24
C ARG A 153 -9.99 0.39 -9.04
N ILE A 154 -9.67 -0.03 -7.82
CA ILE A 154 -9.76 -1.42 -7.35
C ILE A 154 -10.59 -1.47 -6.08
N ILE A 155 -11.40 -2.50 -5.93
CA ILE A 155 -12.24 -2.77 -4.75
C ILE A 155 -11.69 -3.99 -4.00
N GLU A 156 -12.06 -4.16 -2.73
CA GLU A 156 -11.44 -5.19 -1.86
C GLU A 156 -9.91 -5.06 -1.82
N CYS A 157 -9.48 -3.80 -1.77
CA CYS A 157 -8.09 -3.40 -1.75
C CYS A 157 -7.42 -3.87 -0.45
N HIS A 158 -6.24 -4.46 -0.60
CA HIS A 158 -5.39 -4.86 0.51
C HIS A 158 -3.93 -4.62 0.15
N ILE A 159 -3.08 -4.49 1.17
CA ILE A 159 -1.64 -4.34 0.97
C ILE A 159 -1.02 -5.72 0.67
N GLU A 160 -0.32 -5.83 -0.45
CA GLU A 160 0.43 -7.03 -0.83
C GLU A 160 1.86 -7.00 -0.29
N PHE A 161 2.51 -5.84 -0.42
CA PHE A 161 3.91 -5.63 -0.07
C PHE A 161 4.14 -4.15 0.25
N MET A 162 5.13 -3.87 1.08
CA MET A 162 5.66 -2.52 1.29
C MET A 162 7.16 -2.60 1.50
N GLY A 163 7.89 -1.79 0.73
CA GLY A 163 9.33 -1.59 0.87
C GLY A 163 9.64 -0.10 1.04
N GLU A 164 10.89 0.26 0.80
CA GLU A 164 11.40 1.61 1.03
C GLU A 164 10.80 2.66 0.09
N SER A 165 10.80 2.40 -1.22
CA SER A 165 10.41 3.37 -2.24
C SER A 165 9.07 3.07 -2.93
N SER A 166 8.48 1.91 -2.64
CA SER A 166 7.27 1.44 -3.30
C SER A 166 6.49 0.47 -2.42
N PHE A 167 5.21 0.35 -2.72
CA PHE A 167 4.33 -0.65 -2.12
C PHE A 167 3.39 -1.21 -3.19
N ALA A 168 2.84 -2.39 -2.93
CA ALA A 168 1.91 -3.04 -3.83
C ALA A 168 0.54 -3.19 -3.17
N LEU A 169 -0.50 -2.86 -3.93
CA LEU A 169 -1.89 -3.11 -3.59
C LEU A 169 -2.40 -4.28 -4.44
N GLY A 170 -3.24 -5.11 -3.85
CA GLY A 170 -4.02 -6.14 -4.53
C GLY A 170 -5.51 -5.89 -4.31
N GLY A 171 -6.34 -6.42 -5.19
CA GLY A 171 -7.79 -6.30 -5.07
C GLY A 171 -8.51 -6.89 -6.26
N LEU A 172 -9.69 -6.34 -6.52
CA LEU A 172 -10.56 -6.73 -7.63
C LEU A 172 -10.88 -5.51 -8.50
N ARG A 173 -10.91 -5.73 -9.80
CA ARG A 173 -11.45 -4.79 -10.78
C ARG A 173 -12.85 -5.23 -11.17
N VAL A 174 -13.77 -4.27 -11.24
CA VAL A 174 -15.09 -4.49 -11.82
C VAL A 174 -14.97 -4.35 -13.34
N ARG A 175 -15.29 -5.42 -14.06
CA ARG A 175 -15.49 -5.38 -15.52
C ARG A 175 -16.98 -5.28 -15.76
N GLU A 176 -17.42 -4.13 -16.25
CA GLU A 176 -18.85 -3.89 -16.49
C GLU A 176 -19.43 -4.89 -17.48
N ALA A 177 -20.73 -5.16 -17.32
CA ALA A 177 -21.47 -5.97 -18.27
C ALA A 177 -21.42 -5.33 -19.66
N TRP A 178 -21.22 -6.14 -20.68
CA TRP A 178 -21.15 -5.68 -22.06
C TRP A 178 -21.82 -6.70 -22.98
N GLN A 179 -22.85 -6.26 -23.72
CA GLN A 179 -23.67 -7.14 -24.56
C GLN A 179 -24.19 -8.34 -23.75
N ASP A 180 -23.87 -9.57 -24.18
CA ASP A 180 -24.28 -10.81 -23.51
C ASP A 180 -23.35 -11.21 -22.35
N GLN A 181 -22.27 -10.45 -22.10
CA GLN A 181 -21.34 -10.75 -21.03
C GLN A 181 -21.81 -10.12 -19.70
N PRO A 182 -21.96 -10.93 -18.63
CA PRO A 182 -22.29 -10.38 -17.32
C PRO A 182 -21.13 -9.57 -16.76
N GLN A 183 -21.43 -8.74 -15.76
CA GLN A 183 -20.41 -8.06 -14.96
C GLN A 183 -19.51 -9.12 -14.30
N LEU A 184 -18.19 -8.94 -14.37
CA LEU A 184 -17.22 -9.82 -13.74
C LEU A 184 -16.35 -9.07 -12.74
N LEU A 185 -15.87 -9.81 -11.75
CA LEU A 185 -14.84 -9.36 -10.82
C LEU A 185 -13.55 -10.08 -11.17
N GLU A 186 -12.58 -9.31 -11.66
CA GLU A 186 -11.28 -9.82 -12.03
C GLU A 186 -10.25 -9.47 -10.98
N ARG A 187 -9.28 -10.36 -10.77
CA ARG A 187 -8.13 -10.06 -9.93
C ARG A 187 -7.35 -8.89 -10.52
N ASP A 188 -6.99 -7.94 -9.67
CA ASP A 188 -6.20 -6.78 -10.06
C ASP A 188 -5.20 -6.41 -8.95
N GLY A 189 -4.30 -5.51 -9.29
CA GLY A 189 -3.29 -5.02 -8.37
C GLY A 189 -2.43 -3.94 -8.98
N TRP A 190 -1.81 -3.15 -8.11
CA TRP A 190 -1.06 -1.96 -8.44
C TRP A 190 0.29 -1.98 -7.75
N LEU A 191 1.36 -1.68 -8.47
CA LEU A 191 2.62 -1.26 -7.91
C LEU A 191 2.61 0.27 -7.83
N CYS A 192 2.73 0.79 -6.62
CA CYS A 192 2.68 2.21 -6.32
C CYS A 192 4.09 2.70 -5.99
N GLU A 193 4.58 3.65 -6.77
CA GLU A 193 5.87 4.32 -6.60
C GLU A 193 5.61 5.83 -6.40
N PHE A 194 6.52 6.55 -5.74
CA PHE A 194 6.43 8.01 -5.71
C PHE A 194 6.57 8.58 -7.12
N ASP A 195 5.64 9.45 -7.52
CA ASP A 195 5.77 10.22 -8.76
C ASP A 195 6.60 11.47 -8.45
N VAL A 196 7.84 11.43 -8.93
CA VAL A 196 8.84 12.45 -8.70
C VAL A 196 8.93 13.32 -9.96
N GLU A 197 8.79 14.64 -9.80
CA GLU A 197 9.06 15.56 -10.91
C GLU A 197 10.56 15.56 -11.20
N GLU A 198 10.95 15.00 -12.34
CA GLU A 198 12.33 15.11 -12.82
C GLU A 198 12.63 16.58 -13.10
N ARG A 199 13.66 17.11 -12.41
CA ARG A 199 14.16 18.46 -12.66
C ARG A 199 14.46 18.59 -14.14
N GLN A 200 13.77 19.51 -14.82
CA GLN A 200 14.12 19.87 -16.19
C GLN A 200 15.53 20.47 -16.18
N LEU A 201 16.49 19.77 -16.79
CA LEU A 201 17.82 20.33 -17.01
C LEU A 201 17.67 21.58 -17.87
N THR A 202 18.33 22.66 -17.47
CA THR A 202 18.39 23.85 -18.32
C THR A 202 19.12 23.50 -19.62
N LYS A 203 18.83 24.23 -20.71
CA LYS A 203 19.52 24.03 -22.00
C LYS A 203 21.05 24.10 -21.87
N ALA A 204 21.57 24.85 -20.89
CA ALA A 204 22.99 24.96 -20.60
C ALA A 204 23.55 23.67 -19.97
N GLU A 205 22.86 23.11 -18.97
CA GLU A 205 23.27 21.85 -18.31
C GLU A 205 23.18 20.65 -19.26
N TYR A 206 22.13 20.59 -20.10
CA TYR A 206 22.00 19.53 -21.11
C TYR A 206 23.13 19.57 -22.15
N ARG A 207 23.61 20.77 -22.51
CA ARG A 207 24.76 20.95 -23.41
C ARG A 207 26.10 20.59 -22.76
N ALA A 208 26.23 20.73 -21.44
CA ALA A 208 27.44 20.38 -20.70
C ALA A 208 27.60 18.86 -20.46
N LEU A 209 26.55 18.07 -20.69
CA LEU A 209 26.55 16.60 -20.56
C LEU A 209 26.78 15.87 -21.89
N ARG A 210 26.98 16.59 -23.00
CA ARG A 210 27.37 16.06 -24.31
C ARG A 210 28.85 16.34 -24.57
#